data_AF-A0A7Y2FXU7-F1
#
_entry.id   AF-A0A7Y2FXU7-F1
#
_cell.length_a   1.000
_cell.length_b   1.000
_cell.length_c   1.000
_cell.angle_alpha   90.00
_cell.angle_beta   90.00
_cell.angle_gamma   90.00
#
_symmetry.space_group_name_H-M   'P 1'
#
loop_
_entity.id
_entity.type
_entity.pdbx_description
1 polymer ?
#
loop_
_entity_poly.entity_id
_entity_poly.type
_entity_poly.pdbx_seq_one_letter_code
_entity_poly.pdbx_strand_id
1 'polypeptide(L)'
;MSTLLMNNPLKKYSGSMKYFTITLLLAFFTQLSLSAQPVSGSNYDQLMASAELAESLSDYYNAAEYYELSYKEVRDLNVAFKIASLHTQLRNYVKAERWWARLVNRRSTRKVRNTFMPEARFDYAKALKMQGKYQDAIEHFQLYISESEDIARINLAKNQLAGAKMALEMDEEPGITVANAGKKVNSKYSEASPVLVNDNQLYFAGYKRDKLLVIDGKEEDVYSNIYMASKGEEGFTEAEPVAGGNLARDGYHLGNLTISPDGEKMFFTRATLNGNKLATSELYSSSMGANGWG
;
A
#
# COMPACT_ATOMS: atom_id res chain seq x y z
N MET A 1 38.03 -60.73 68.18
CA MET A 1 37.86 -59.33 68.60
C MET A 1 36.74 -58.75 67.74
N SER A 2 35.60 -58.40 68.36
CA SER A 2 34.37 -57.76 67.83
C SER A 2 33.62 -58.46 66.67
N THR A 3 32.60 -59.28 66.94
CA THR A 3 31.13 -58.98 67.09
C THR A 3 30.47 -58.55 65.76
N LEU A 4 29.96 -59.49 64.95
CA LEU A 4 28.58 -60.02 64.86
C LEU A 4 27.55 -59.10 64.14
N LEU A 5 27.23 -59.52 62.91
CA LEU A 5 26.03 -59.17 62.13
C LEU A 5 24.86 -60.07 62.56
N MET A 6 23.65 -59.52 62.71
CA MET A 6 22.37 -60.10 62.24
C MET A 6 21.12 -59.27 62.62
N ASN A 7 20.36 -58.93 61.57
CA ASN A 7 18.89 -58.97 61.38
C ASN A 7 17.84 -58.23 62.28
N ASN A 8 16.95 -57.55 61.51
CA ASN A 8 15.47 -57.51 61.56
C ASN A 8 14.73 -56.51 62.49
N PRO A 9 13.44 -56.17 62.25
CA PRO A 9 12.79 -55.74 61.00
C PRO A 9 11.76 -54.58 61.19
N LEU A 10 11.28 -54.05 60.04
CA LEU A 10 9.94 -53.49 59.75
C LEU A 10 9.09 -52.87 60.89
N LYS A 11 8.82 -51.57 60.77
CA LYS A 11 7.51 -50.98 61.13
C LYS A 11 6.96 -50.17 59.96
N LYS A 12 5.92 -50.71 59.32
CA LYS A 12 4.95 -49.95 58.53
C LYS A 12 4.17 -49.04 59.49
N TYR A 13 4.12 -47.75 59.20
CA TYR A 13 3.04 -46.89 59.66
C TYR A 13 2.41 -46.20 58.46
N SER A 14 1.14 -46.53 58.28
CA SER A 14 0.16 -45.98 57.36
C SER A 14 -0.33 -44.61 57.84
N GLY A 15 -0.66 -43.73 56.90
CA GLY A 15 -1.74 -42.76 57.11
C GLY A 15 -1.38 -41.31 56.76
N SER A 16 -2.28 -40.70 55.98
CA SER A 16 -2.45 -39.24 55.76
C SER A 16 -1.65 -38.54 54.66
N MET A 17 -1.35 -39.22 53.55
CA MET A 17 -1.05 -38.54 52.28
C MET A 17 -2.36 -38.11 51.58
N LYS A 18 -3.14 -37.21 52.20
CA LYS A 18 -4.39 -36.66 51.60
C LYS A 18 -4.69 -35.19 51.89
N TYR A 19 -3.80 -34.44 52.56
CA TYR A 19 -4.04 -33.01 52.82
C TYR A 19 -2.88 -32.08 52.45
N PHE A 20 -1.85 -32.56 51.76
CA PHE A 20 -0.72 -31.72 51.31
C PHE A 20 -0.72 -31.39 49.81
N THR A 21 -1.71 -31.89 49.05
CA THR A 21 -1.88 -31.62 47.61
C THR A 21 -3.10 -30.74 47.31
N ILE A 22 -3.65 -30.05 48.32
CA ILE A 22 -4.81 -29.13 48.16
C ILE A 22 -4.48 -27.71 48.67
N THR A 23 -3.21 -27.40 48.93
CA THR A 23 -2.78 -26.02 49.30
C THR A 23 -1.84 -25.38 48.28
N LEU A 24 -1.51 -26.09 47.19
CA LEU A 24 -0.69 -25.57 46.08
C LEU A 24 -1.44 -25.52 44.74
N LEU A 25 -2.78 -25.53 44.79
CA LEU A 25 -3.65 -25.49 43.62
C LEU A 25 -4.71 -24.37 43.70
N LEU A 26 -4.54 -23.45 44.67
CA LEU A 26 -5.38 -22.27 44.86
C LEU A 26 -4.60 -20.94 44.81
N ALA A 27 -3.37 -20.96 44.29
CA ALA A 27 -2.51 -19.79 44.15
C ALA A 27 -2.02 -19.54 42.69
N PHE A 28 -2.58 -20.26 41.71
CA PHE A 28 -2.18 -20.16 40.30
C PHE A 28 -3.34 -19.87 39.34
N PHE A 29 -4.44 -19.31 39.83
CA PHE A 29 -5.64 -19.00 39.02
C PHE A 29 -6.09 -17.54 39.08
N THR A 30 -5.19 -16.60 39.40
CA THR A 30 -5.55 -15.17 39.47
C THR A 30 -4.50 -14.24 38.85
N GLN A 31 -3.82 -14.61 37.77
CA GLN A 31 -3.03 -13.64 37.00
C GLN A 31 -2.99 -14.00 35.51
N LEU A 32 -4.12 -13.90 34.83
CA LEU A 32 -4.17 -13.64 33.38
C LEU A 32 -5.43 -12.84 33.07
N SER A 33 -5.67 -11.81 33.87
CA SER A 33 -6.43 -10.66 33.39
C SER A 33 -5.44 -9.83 32.58
N LEU A 34 -5.32 -10.10 31.28
CA LEU A 34 -4.82 -9.10 30.34
C LEU A 34 -5.76 -7.91 30.48
N SER A 35 -5.40 -7.00 31.38
CA SER A 35 -6.05 -5.72 31.51
C SER A 35 -5.58 -4.94 30.30
N ALA A 36 -6.32 -5.03 29.20
CA ALA A 36 -6.23 -4.03 28.15
C ALA A 36 -6.64 -2.70 28.79
N GLN A 37 -5.68 -1.97 29.35
CA GLN A 37 -5.92 -0.64 29.86
C GLN A 37 -6.44 0.21 28.69
N PRO A 38 -7.54 0.97 28.83
CA PRO A 38 -7.92 1.92 27.81
C PRO A 38 -6.72 2.84 27.58
N VAL A 39 -6.28 2.98 26.33
CA VAL A 39 -5.16 3.84 25.96
C VAL A 39 -5.47 5.24 26.49
N SER A 40 -4.82 5.62 27.59
CA SER A 40 -5.03 6.90 28.27
C SER A 40 -4.33 8.00 27.48
N GLY A 41 -4.91 8.35 26.32
CA GLY A 41 -4.48 9.42 25.45
C GLY A 41 -5.70 10.20 24.95
N SER A 42 -5.50 11.42 24.49
CA SER A 42 -6.55 12.15 23.79
C SER A 42 -6.97 11.41 22.52
N ASN A 43 -8.15 11.71 21.97
CA ASN A 43 -8.57 11.14 20.67
C ASN A 43 -7.52 11.38 19.57
N TYR A 44 -6.85 12.54 19.60
CA TYR A 44 -5.70 12.85 18.73
C TYR A 44 -4.55 11.85 18.89
N ASP A 45 -4.14 11.55 20.13
CA ASP A 45 -3.01 10.64 20.39
C ASP A 45 -3.33 9.21 19.91
N GLN A 46 -4.57 8.76 20.09
CA GLN A 46 -5.03 7.46 19.61
C GLN A 46 -4.99 7.39 18.08
N LEU A 47 -5.51 8.41 17.39
CA LEU A 47 -5.50 8.48 15.93
C LEU A 47 -4.07 8.56 15.36
N MET A 48 -3.20 9.32 16.00
CA MET A 48 -1.78 9.40 15.63
C MET A 48 -1.07 8.06 15.78
N ALA A 49 -1.29 7.37 16.91
CA ALA A 49 -0.71 6.04 17.14
C ALA A 49 -1.21 5.03 16.09
N SER A 50 -2.49 5.07 15.71
CA SER A 50 -3.02 4.24 14.62
C SER A 50 -2.40 4.59 13.26
N ALA A 51 -2.20 5.88 12.97
CA ALA A 51 -1.58 6.33 11.73
C ALA A 51 -0.12 5.89 11.61
N GLU A 52 0.67 6.06 12.67
CA GLU A 52 2.08 5.66 12.73
C GLU A 52 2.24 4.14 12.66
N LEU A 53 1.36 3.39 13.34
CA LEU A 53 1.33 1.93 13.23
C LEU A 53 1.04 1.50 11.79
N ALA A 54 0.01 2.05 11.15
CA ALA A 54 -0.31 1.75 9.76
C ALA A 54 0.85 2.10 8.82
N GLU A 55 1.48 3.27 8.99
CA GLU A 55 2.64 3.68 8.20
C GLU A 55 3.82 2.71 8.39
N SER A 56 4.08 2.25 9.62
CA SER A 56 5.14 1.27 9.94
C SER A 56 4.90 -0.09 9.30
N LEU A 57 3.63 -0.48 9.16
CA LEU A 57 3.20 -1.68 8.45
C LEU A 57 3.12 -1.46 6.93
N SER A 58 3.52 -0.29 6.45
CA SER A 58 3.42 0.13 5.04
C SER A 58 1.98 0.12 4.50
N ASP A 59 0.98 0.19 5.38
CA ASP A 59 -0.43 0.38 5.03
C ASP A 59 -0.71 1.87 4.84
N TYR A 60 -0.23 2.39 3.71
CA TYR A 60 -0.23 3.82 3.42
C TYR A 60 -1.64 4.37 3.23
N TYR A 61 -2.59 3.55 2.77
CA TYR A 61 -3.98 3.98 2.61
C TYR A 61 -4.61 4.28 3.98
N ASN A 62 -4.54 3.33 4.92
CA ASN A 62 -5.10 3.55 6.25
C ASN A 62 -4.29 4.58 7.04
N ALA A 63 -2.95 4.62 6.87
CA ALA A 63 -2.14 5.67 7.48
C ALA A 63 -2.59 7.07 7.06
N ALA A 64 -2.84 7.29 5.76
CA ALA A 64 -3.30 8.58 5.26
C ALA A 64 -4.67 8.96 5.86
N GLU A 65 -5.61 8.01 5.97
CA GLU A 65 -6.93 8.26 6.55
C GLU A 65 -6.84 8.58 8.06
N TYR A 66 -6.04 7.84 8.83
CA TYR A 66 -5.84 8.13 10.26
C TYR A 66 -5.14 9.48 10.50
N TYR A 67 -4.13 9.83 9.69
CA TYR A 67 -3.52 11.16 9.76
C TYR A 67 -4.51 12.28 9.37
N GLU A 68 -5.37 12.05 8.37
CA GLU A 68 -6.44 13.01 8.03
C GLU A 68 -7.42 13.21 9.19
N LEU A 69 -7.76 12.15 9.92
CA LEU A 69 -8.59 12.22 11.12
C LEU A 69 -7.87 12.95 12.26
N SER A 70 -6.60 12.64 12.55
CA SER A 70 -5.84 13.32 13.60
C SER A 70 -5.66 14.82 13.30
N TYR A 71 -5.46 15.18 12.03
CA TYR A 71 -5.38 16.59 11.61
C TYR A 71 -6.69 17.37 11.81
N LYS A 72 -7.85 16.69 11.87
CA LYS A 72 -9.13 17.36 12.20
C LYS A 72 -9.15 17.82 13.65
N GLU A 73 -8.53 17.05 14.55
CA GLU A 73 -8.40 17.36 15.98
C GLU A 73 -7.35 18.45 16.23
N VAL A 74 -6.15 18.28 15.67
CA VAL A 74 -5.03 19.22 15.84
C VAL A 74 -4.41 19.58 14.48
N ARG A 75 -4.41 20.87 14.14
CA ARG A 75 -3.91 21.39 12.86
C ARG A 75 -2.39 21.54 12.83
N ASP A 76 -1.67 20.42 12.87
CA ASP A 76 -0.20 20.38 12.78
C ASP A 76 0.28 20.27 11.31
N LEU A 77 1.24 21.13 10.93
CA LEU A 77 1.85 21.09 9.59
C LEU A 77 2.69 19.83 9.35
N ASN A 78 3.28 19.23 10.37
CA ASN A 78 3.98 17.95 10.22
C ASN A 78 3.02 16.84 9.80
N VAL A 79 1.83 16.81 10.41
CA VAL A 79 0.76 15.87 10.03
C VAL A 79 0.26 16.18 8.62
N ALA A 80 0.07 17.46 8.26
CA ALA A 80 -0.28 17.83 6.88
C ALA A 80 0.76 17.36 5.84
N PHE A 81 2.06 17.46 6.17
CA PHE A 81 3.16 16.94 5.34
C PHE A 81 3.10 15.42 5.19
N LYS A 82 2.85 14.68 6.27
CA LYS A 82 2.64 13.22 6.22
C LYS A 82 1.49 12.84 5.29
N ILE A 83 0.34 13.50 5.44
CA ILE A 83 -0.82 13.26 4.58
C ILE A 83 -0.50 13.55 3.11
N ALA A 84 0.11 14.70 2.83
CA ALA A 84 0.47 15.08 1.46
C ALA A 84 1.44 14.08 0.82
N SER A 85 2.43 13.62 1.58
CA SER A 85 3.44 12.65 1.14
C SER A 85 2.83 11.28 0.86
N LEU A 86 1.96 10.78 1.75
CA LEU A 86 1.28 9.50 1.58
C LEU A 86 0.35 9.52 0.37
N HIS A 87 -0.42 10.59 0.17
CA HIS A 87 -1.26 10.70 -1.04
C HIS A 87 -0.43 10.80 -2.33
N THR A 88 0.73 11.46 -2.30
CA THR A 88 1.69 11.43 -3.43
C THR A 88 2.17 10.00 -3.70
N GLN A 89 2.52 9.24 -2.65
CA GLN A 89 2.99 7.86 -2.77
C GLN A 89 1.91 6.93 -3.32
N LEU A 90 0.66 7.12 -2.88
CA LEU A 90 -0.53 6.43 -3.37
C LEU A 90 -0.98 6.92 -4.76
N ARG A 91 -0.31 7.92 -5.34
CA ARG A 91 -0.66 8.58 -6.61
C ARG A 91 -2.07 9.18 -6.61
N ASN A 92 -2.64 9.47 -5.45
CA ASN A 92 -3.88 10.22 -5.32
C ASN A 92 -3.56 11.72 -5.46
N TYR A 93 -3.23 12.14 -6.69
CA TYR A 93 -2.73 13.48 -6.94
C TYR A 93 -3.75 14.58 -6.62
N VAL A 94 -5.05 14.29 -6.71
CA VAL A 94 -6.12 15.22 -6.30
C VAL A 94 -6.06 15.51 -4.80
N LYS A 95 -5.95 14.48 -3.95
CA LYS A 95 -5.78 14.70 -2.50
C LYS A 95 -4.40 15.28 -2.21
N ALA A 96 -3.34 14.78 -2.85
CA ALA A 96 -1.98 15.27 -2.65
C ALA A 96 -1.87 16.78 -2.92
N GLU A 97 -2.39 17.27 -4.05
CA GLU A 97 -2.43 18.70 -4.39
C GLU A 97 -3.08 19.52 -3.26
N ARG A 98 -4.26 19.10 -2.78
CA ARG A 98 -4.97 19.83 -1.73
C ARG A 98 -4.14 19.93 -0.45
N TRP A 99 -3.43 18.87 -0.08
CA TRP A 99 -2.62 18.84 1.14
C TRP A 99 -1.28 19.59 0.97
N TRP A 100 -0.62 19.46 -0.17
CA TRP A 100 0.56 20.26 -0.53
C TRP A 100 0.25 21.75 -0.60
N ALA A 101 -0.90 22.13 -1.18
CA ALA A 101 -1.35 23.52 -1.22
C ALA A 101 -1.52 24.11 0.19
N ARG A 102 -2.00 23.33 1.17
CA ARG A 102 -2.08 23.78 2.58
C ARG A 102 -0.72 24.13 3.15
N LEU A 103 0.33 23.38 2.81
CA LEU A 103 1.70 23.64 3.26
C LEU A 103 2.28 24.86 2.57
N VAL A 104 2.15 24.95 1.23
CA VAL A 104 2.68 26.06 0.44
C VAL A 104 2.00 27.39 0.77
N ASN A 105 0.69 27.39 1.01
CA ASN A 105 -0.07 28.60 1.31
C ASN A 105 -0.03 28.99 2.80
N ARG A 106 0.60 28.19 3.67
CA ARG A 106 0.73 28.52 5.08
C ARG A 106 1.79 29.59 5.28
N ARG A 107 1.36 30.82 5.56
CA ARG A 107 2.27 31.92 5.92
C ARG A 107 3.06 31.57 7.19
N SER A 108 4.38 31.73 7.12
CA SER A 108 5.24 31.66 8.29
C SER A 108 4.99 32.87 9.20
N THR A 109 4.78 32.64 10.48
CA THR A 109 4.50 33.67 11.50
C THR A 109 5.44 33.50 12.68
N ARG A 110 5.50 34.49 13.58
CA ARG A 110 6.29 34.36 14.83
C ARG A 110 5.85 33.18 15.71
N LYS A 111 4.57 32.79 15.65
CA LYS A 111 4.01 31.70 16.48
C LYS A 111 4.10 30.33 15.79
N VAL A 112 3.99 30.30 14.47
CA VAL A 112 4.03 29.08 13.66
C VAL A 112 4.98 29.33 12.50
N ARG A 113 6.18 28.76 12.59
CA ARG A 113 7.16 28.80 11.52
C ARG A 113 6.79 27.73 10.48
N ASN A 114 6.64 28.12 9.23
CA ASN A 114 6.52 27.16 8.14
C ASN A 114 7.93 26.74 7.69
N THR A 115 8.36 25.56 8.13
CA THR A 115 9.69 25.00 7.82
C THR A 115 9.70 24.12 6.58
N PHE A 116 8.58 23.98 5.88
CA PHE A 116 8.46 23.16 4.68
C PHE A 116 8.74 23.93 3.39
N MET A 117 9.10 25.21 3.49
CA MET A 117 9.37 26.07 2.35
C MET A 117 10.87 26.29 2.19
N PRO A 118 11.41 26.22 0.96
CA PRO A 118 10.68 26.07 -0.31
C PRO A 118 10.35 24.61 -0.72
N GLU A 119 10.79 23.60 0.03
CA GLU A 119 10.80 22.18 -0.38
C GLU A 119 9.43 21.63 -0.79
N ALA A 120 8.36 22.02 -0.09
CA ALA A 120 6.99 21.61 -0.40
C ALA A 120 6.52 22.10 -1.76
N ARG A 121 7.09 23.19 -2.31
CA ARG A 121 6.74 23.68 -3.66
C ARG A 121 7.07 22.65 -4.73
N PHE A 122 8.17 21.91 -4.58
CA PHE A 122 8.57 20.91 -5.57
C PHE A 122 7.55 19.78 -5.68
N ASP A 123 7.11 19.22 -4.54
CA ASP A 123 6.13 18.14 -4.54
C ASP A 123 4.71 18.63 -4.85
N TYR A 124 4.38 19.88 -4.49
CA TYR A 124 3.15 20.53 -4.95
C TYR A 124 3.11 20.67 -6.48
N ALA A 125 4.17 21.20 -7.08
CA ALA A 125 4.29 21.36 -8.52
C ALA A 125 4.21 20.02 -9.26
N LYS A 126 4.80 18.96 -8.70
CA LYS A 126 4.64 17.60 -9.23
C LYS A 126 3.19 17.14 -9.19
N ALA A 127 2.47 17.33 -8.08
CA ALA A 127 1.06 16.95 -7.96
C ALA A 127 0.17 17.72 -8.95
N LEU A 128 0.45 19.00 -9.19
CA LEU A 128 -0.22 19.81 -10.22
C LEU A 128 0.06 19.27 -11.63
N LYS A 129 1.33 19.03 -11.96
CA LYS A 129 1.74 18.48 -13.27
C LYS A 129 1.10 17.13 -13.57
N MET A 130 1.01 16.23 -12.59
CA MET A 130 0.39 14.91 -12.77
C MET A 130 -1.12 14.98 -13.03
N GLN A 131 -1.75 16.12 -12.75
CA GLN A 131 -3.16 16.38 -13.05
C GLN A 131 -3.37 17.22 -14.31
N GLY A 132 -2.30 17.49 -15.09
CA GLY A 132 -2.39 18.34 -16.28
C GLY A 132 -2.49 19.83 -15.99
N LYS A 133 -2.34 20.26 -14.73
CA LYS A 133 -2.31 21.68 -14.34
C LYS A 133 -0.92 22.27 -14.60
N TYR A 134 -0.52 22.25 -15.87
CA TYR A 134 0.87 22.52 -16.27
C TYR A 134 1.28 23.96 -15.99
N GLN A 135 0.39 24.94 -16.19
CA GLN A 135 0.67 26.35 -15.93
C GLN A 135 1.01 26.60 -14.45
N ASP A 136 0.15 26.15 -13.53
CA ASP A 136 0.41 26.27 -12.09
C ASP A 136 1.69 25.52 -11.68
N ALA A 137 1.91 24.33 -12.25
CA ALA A 137 3.11 23.54 -11.99
C ALA A 137 4.38 24.30 -12.39
N ILE A 138 4.39 24.95 -13.55
CA ILE A 138 5.52 25.76 -14.06
C ILE A 138 5.87 26.87 -13.06
N GLU A 139 4.87 27.62 -12.60
CA GLU A 139 5.07 28.72 -11.64
C GLU A 139 5.71 28.21 -10.34
N HIS A 140 5.18 27.12 -9.79
CA HIS A 140 5.72 26.54 -8.55
C HIS A 140 7.11 25.92 -8.72
N PHE A 141 7.42 25.30 -9.87
CA PHE A 141 8.78 24.83 -10.15
C PHE A 141 9.77 25.99 -10.29
N GLN A 142 9.39 27.08 -10.96
CA GLN A 142 10.25 28.26 -11.09
C GLN A 142 10.56 28.89 -9.72
N LEU A 143 9.54 29.06 -8.88
CA LEU A 143 9.71 29.55 -7.51
C LEU A 143 10.64 28.63 -6.71
N TYR A 144 10.41 27.31 -6.76
CA TYR A 144 11.28 26.33 -6.10
C TYR A 144 12.74 26.44 -6.56
N ILE A 145 12.98 26.51 -7.87
CA ILE A 145 14.33 26.65 -8.44
C ILE A 145 15.02 27.94 -7.97
N SER A 146 14.27 29.04 -7.80
CA SER A 146 14.81 30.33 -7.35
C SER A 146 15.06 30.43 -5.85
N GLU A 147 14.32 29.67 -5.03
CA GLU A 147 14.35 29.78 -3.57
C GLU A 147 15.15 28.65 -2.89
N SER A 148 15.26 27.47 -3.52
CA SER A 148 15.88 26.29 -2.94
C SER A 148 17.40 26.31 -3.02
N GLU A 149 18.05 25.69 -2.04
CA GLU A 149 19.50 25.46 -2.01
C GLU A 149 19.86 23.99 -2.32
N ASP A 150 18.89 23.07 -2.36
CA ASP A 150 19.10 21.66 -2.73
C ASP A 150 19.36 21.52 -4.23
N ILE A 151 20.63 21.52 -4.62
CA ILE A 151 21.09 21.44 -6.01
C ILE A 151 20.56 20.19 -6.73
N ALA A 152 20.48 19.05 -6.05
CA ALA A 152 20.01 17.81 -6.67
C ALA A 152 18.54 17.91 -7.03
N ARG A 153 17.71 18.38 -6.10
CA ARG A 153 16.27 18.59 -6.36
C ARG A 153 16.01 19.75 -7.31
N ILE A 154 16.84 20.80 -7.33
CA ILE A 154 16.75 21.87 -8.33
C ILE A 154 16.94 21.29 -9.74
N ASN A 155 17.90 20.40 -9.95
CA ASN A 155 18.10 19.76 -11.26
C ASN A 155 16.88 18.90 -11.65
N LEU A 156 16.31 18.16 -10.70
CA LEU A 156 15.05 17.44 -10.94
C LEU A 156 13.91 18.40 -11.28
N ALA A 157 13.83 19.56 -10.62
CA ALA A 157 12.80 20.57 -10.87
C ALA A 157 12.93 21.18 -12.25
N LYS A 158 14.16 21.43 -12.72
CA LYS A 158 14.41 21.89 -14.10
C LYS A 158 13.91 20.88 -15.14
N ASN A 159 14.13 19.58 -14.91
CA ASN A 159 13.63 18.53 -15.78
C ASN A 159 12.08 18.48 -15.78
N GLN A 160 11.46 18.59 -14.60
CA GLN A 160 9.99 18.61 -14.49
C GLN A 160 9.39 19.86 -15.15
N LEU A 161 10.03 21.02 -14.98
CA LEU A 161 9.66 22.29 -15.60
C LEU A 161 9.72 22.19 -17.14
N ALA A 162 10.81 21.64 -17.69
CA ALA A 162 10.93 21.41 -19.12
C ALA A 162 9.81 20.50 -19.65
N GLY A 163 9.51 19.41 -18.94
CA GLY A 163 8.40 18.52 -19.31
C GLY A 163 7.02 19.18 -19.22
N ALA A 164 6.79 20.07 -18.24
CA ALA A 164 5.52 20.81 -18.13
C ALA A 164 5.36 21.84 -19.25
N LYS A 165 6.44 22.53 -19.65
CA LYS A 165 6.44 23.47 -20.77
C LYS A 165 6.19 22.75 -22.10
N MET A 166 6.90 21.65 -22.34
CA MET A 166 6.69 20.80 -23.51
C MET A 166 5.23 20.38 -23.62
N ALA A 167 4.61 19.92 -22.52
CA ALA A 167 3.21 19.49 -22.53
C ALA A 167 2.22 20.63 -22.86
N LEU A 168 2.51 21.89 -22.53
CA LEU A 168 1.68 23.04 -22.90
C LEU A 168 1.81 23.42 -24.39
N GLU A 169 2.96 23.11 -24.99
CA GLU A 169 3.25 23.42 -26.40
C GLU A 169 2.82 22.27 -27.34
N MET A 170 2.41 21.12 -26.79
CA MET A 170 1.92 20.00 -27.57
C MET A 170 0.46 20.22 -27.96
N ASP A 171 0.21 20.24 -29.27
CA ASP A 171 -1.14 20.17 -29.82
C ASP A 171 -1.71 18.75 -29.69
N GLU A 172 -3.04 18.66 -29.60
CA GLU A 172 -3.71 17.37 -29.74
C GLU A 172 -3.47 16.80 -31.14
N GLU A 173 -3.06 15.54 -31.22
CA GLU A 173 -2.85 14.87 -32.52
C GLU A 173 -4.22 14.60 -33.18
N PRO A 174 -4.52 15.19 -34.35
CA PRO A 174 -5.81 15.02 -34.99
C PRO A 174 -6.07 13.56 -35.36
N GLY A 175 -7.27 13.06 -35.05
CA GLY A 175 -7.68 11.70 -35.39
C GLY A 175 -7.23 10.62 -34.41
N ILE A 176 -6.51 10.97 -33.34
CA ILE A 176 -6.23 10.06 -32.23
C ILE A 176 -7.17 10.40 -31.07
N THR A 177 -7.92 9.42 -30.58
CA THR A 177 -8.71 9.54 -29.36
C THR A 177 -8.26 8.50 -28.35
N VAL A 178 -7.90 8.97 -27.16
CA VAL A 178 -7.61 8.10 -26.02
C VAL A 178 -8.86 8.02 -25.16
N ALA A 179 -9.39 6.83 -24.99
CA ALA A 179 -10.55 6.56 -24.15
C ALA A 179 -10.27 5.42 -23.19
N ASN A 180 -10.98 5.45 -22.05
CA ASN A 180 -11.04 4.32 -21.13
C ASN A 180 -11.66 3.10 -21.84
N ALA A 181 -11.18 1.88 -21.56
CA ALA A 181 -11.65 0.64 -22.20
C ALA A 181 -13.05 0.21 -21.73
N GLY A 182 -13.67 0.97 -20.82
CA GLY A 182 -15.00 0.74 -20.28
C GLY A 182 -14.97 -0.06 -18.98
N LYS A 183 -16.09 -0.03 -18.25
CA LYS A 183 -16.23 -0.65 -16.91
C LYS A 183 -16.02 -2.17 -16.87
N LYS A 184 -16.08 -2.82 -18.03
CA LYS A 184 -15.83 -4.25 -18.20
C LYS A 184 -14.34 -4.61 -18.07
N VAL A 185 -13.46 -3.64 -18.36
CA VAL A 185 -12.00 -3.75 -18.29
C VAL A 185 -11.46 -2.91 -17.14
N ASN A 186 -11.76 -1.61 -17.12
CA ASN A 186 -11.27 -0.68 -16.11
C ASN A 186 -12.15 -0.66 -14.86
N SER A 187 -11.52 -0.66 -13.69
CA SER A 187 -12.18 -0.66 -12.39
C SER A 187 -11.86 0.61 -11.60
N LYS A 188 -12.30 0.65 -10.33
CA LYS A 188 -11.89 1.67 -9.35
C LYS A 188 -10.48 1.45 -8.78
N TYR A 189 -9.86 0.31 -9.10
CA TYR A 189 -8.51 -0.06 -8.71
C TYR A 189 -7.56 0.08 -9.89
N SER A 190 -6.27 -0.14 -9.64
CA SER A 190 -5.26 -0.05 -10.69
C SER A 190 -5.27 -1.28 -11.59
N GLU A 191 -5.29 -1.04 -12.90
CA GLU A 191 -4.87 -1.99 -13.93
C GLU A 191 -3.49 -1.62 -14.48
N ALA A 192 -2.71 -2.60 -14.90
CA ALA A 192 -1.35 -2.43 -15.37
C ALA A 192 -0.97 -3.42 -16.47
N SER A 193 0.06 -3.06 -17.24
CA SER A 193 0.68 -3.91 -18.27
C SER A 193 -0.32 -4.50 -19.28
N PRO A 194 -1.14 -3.66 -19.94
CA PRO A 194 -2.05 -4.15 -20.97
C PRO A 194 -1.26 -4.67 -22.18
N VAL A 195 -1.66 -5.83 -22.68
CA VAL A 195 -1.15 -6.43 -23.93
C VAL A 195 -2.32 -6.88 -24.76
N LEU A 196 -2.40 -6.38 -25.99
CA LEU A 196 -3.39 -6.80 -26.97
C LEU A 196 -2.76 -7.86 -27.88
N VAL A 197 -3.30 -9.08 -27.86
CA VAL A 197 -2.88 -10.22 -28.67
C VAL A 197 -3.91 -10.43 -29.79
N ASN A 198 -3.44 -10.66 -31.01
CA ASN A 198 -4.28 -10.90 -32.20
C ASN A 198 -5.38 -9.84 -32.44
N ASP A 199 -5.14 -8.59 -32.03
CA ASP A 199 -6.06 -7.45 -32.08
C ASP A 199 -7.41 -7.63 -31.36
N ASN A 200 -7.61 -8.74 -30.64
CA ASN A 200 -8.89 -9.08 -30.04
C ASN A 200 -8.81 -9.60 -28.60
N GLN A 201 -7.64 -9.92 -28.05
CA GLN A 201 -7.51 -10.40 -26.67
C GLN A 201 -6.66 -9.43 -25.86
N LEU A 202 -7.28 -8.69 -24.96
CA LEU A 202 -6.61 -7.78 -24.06
C LEU A 202 -6.31 -8.50 -22.74
N TYR A 203 -5.03 -8.71 -22.48
CA TYR A 203 -4.53 -9.19 -21.20
C TYR A 203 -4.01 -8.03 -20.37
N PHE A 204 -4.25 -8.03 -19.06
CA PHE A 204 -3.73 -7.01 -18.15
C PHE A 204 -3.66 -7.56 -16.73
N ALA A 205 -2.82 -6.97 -15.88
CA ALA A 205 -2.80 -7.26 -14.46
C ALA A 205 -3.67 -6.24 -13.70
N GLY A 206 -4.34 -6.64 -12.64
CA GLY A 206 -5.09 -5.70 -11.82
C GLY A 206 -5.78 -6.33 -10.63
N TYR A 207 -6.56 -5.52 -9.92
CA TYR A 207 -7.44 -5.97 -8.86
C TYR A 207 -8.90 -5.82 -9.32
N LYS A 208 -9.65 -6.91 -9.49
CA LYS A 208 -11.11 -6.82 -9.50
C LYS A 208 -11.66 -7.21 -8.13
N ARG A 209 -12.24 -6.24 -7.42
CA ARG A 209 -13.02 -6.46 -6.20
C ARG A 209 -14.38 -5.79 -6.33
N ASP A 210 -15.43 -6.51 -5.95
CA ASP A 210 -16.79 -5.95 -5.89
C ASP A 210 -17.02 -5.13 -4.61
N LYS A 211 -16.33 -5.45 -3.51
CA LYS A 211 -16.52 -4.79 -2.21
C LYS A 211 -15.57 -3.62 -1.99
N LEU A 212 -16.03 -2.60 -1.26
CA LEU A 212 -15.20 -1.49 -0.78
C LEU A 212 -14.41 -1.95 0.45
N LEU A 213 -13.16 -1.51 0.58
CA LEU A 213 -12.31 -1.77 1.75
C LEU A 213 -13.01 -1.28 3.01
N VAL A 214 -13.32 -2.17 3.95
CA VAL A 214 -13.79 -1.80 5.29
C VAL A 214 -12.59 -1.69 6.24
N ILE A 215 -12.50 -0.56 6.95
CA ILE A 215 -11.40 -0.19 7.86
C ILE A 215 -11.54 -0.93 9.21
N ASP A 216 -11.72 -2.25 9.19
CA ASP A 216 -11.82 -3.04 10.44
C ASP A 216 -10.72 -4.12 10.58
N GLY A 217 -9.82 -4.21 9.59
CA GLY A 217 -8.69 -5.13 9.60
C GLY A 217 -9.06 -6.61 9.47
N LYS A 218 -10.30 -6.92 9.05
CA LYS A 218 -10.80 -8.30 8.93
C LYS A 218 -10.93 -8.81 7.49
N GLU A 219 -10.43 -8.08 6.50
CA GLU A 219 -10.56 -8.52 5.11
C GLU A 219 -9.59 -9.65 4.76
N GLU A 220 -10.07 -10.56 3.92
CA GLU A 220 -9.22 -11.55 3.25
C GLU A 220 -8.23 -10.84 2.32
N ASP A 221 -6.99 -11.34 2.30
CA ASP A 221 -5.98 -10.88 1.35
C ASP A 221 -6.50 -11.09 -0.07
N VAL A 222 -6.65 -10.00 -0.84
CA VAL A 222 -6.87 -10.12 -2.28
C VAL A 222 -5.67 -9.64 -3.07
N TYR A 223 -5.25 -10.53 -3.95
CA TYR A 223 -4.07 -10.41 -4.75
C TYR A 223 -4.41 -9.87 -6.15
N SER A 224 -3.44 -9.19 -6.76
CA SER A 224 -3.55 -8.80 -8.17
C SER A 224 -3.52 -10.08 -9.00
N ASN A 225 -4.32 -10.14 -10.05
CA ASN A 225 -4.36 -11.27 -10.96
C ASN A 225 -4.20 -10.79 -12.42
N ILE A 226 -3.94 -11.73 -13.33
CA ILE A 226 -3.98 -11.47 -14.76
C ILE A 226 -5.40 -11.72 -15.23
N TYR A 227 -5.98 -10.73 -15.89
CA TYR A 227 -7.31 -10.78 -16.49
C TYR A 227 -7.20 -10.74 -18.01
N MET A 228 -8.20 -11.30 -18.66
CA MET A 228 -8.36 -11.29 -20.10
C MET A 228 -9.76 -10.80 -20.47
N ALA A 229 -9.83 -9.86 -21.40
CA ALA A 229 -11.07 -9.39 -22.02
C ALA A 229 -10.96 -9.55 -23.53
N SER A 230 -12.02 -10.06 -24.17
CA SER A 230 -12.09 -10.15 -25.62
C SER A 230 -12.70 -8.88 -26.22
N LYS A 231 -12.21 -8.42 -27.36
CA LYS A 231 -12.76 -7.29 -28.11
C LYS A 231 -13.74 -7.82 -29.15
N GLY A 232 -15.01 -7.46 -29.03
CA GLY A 232 -16.06 -7.72 -30.01
C GLY A 232 -16.54 -6.43 -30.69
N GLU A 233 -17.62 -6.54 -31.48
CA GLU A 233 -18.23 -5.40 -32.18
C GLU A 233 -18.76 -4.32 -31.21
N GLU A 234 -19.28 -4.74 -30.05
CA GLU A 234 -19.81 -3.85 -29.01
C GLU A 234 -18.73 -3.38 -28.01
N GLY A 235 -17.44 -3.61 -28.31
CA GLY A 235 -16.32 -3.31 -27.43
C GLY A 235 -15.83 -4.52 -26.63
N PHE A 236 -15.17 -4.29 -25.50
CA PHE A 236 -14.61 -5.37 -24.69
C PHE A 236 -15.69 -6.17 -23.95
N THR A 237 -15.46 -7.47 -23.77
CA THR A 237 -16.22 -8.34 -22.85
C THR A 237 -15.86 -8.02 -21.40
N GLU A 238 -16.65 -8.54 -20.46
CA GLU A 238 -16.24 -8.55 -19.05
C GLU A 238 -14.88 -9.27 -18.94
N ALA A 239 -13.90 -8.60 -18.30
CA ALA A 239 -12.59 -9.18 -18.12
C ALA A 239 -12.62 -10.23 -17.01
N GLU A 240 -12.19 -11.44 -17.33
CA GLU A 240 -12.20 -12.60 -16.43
C GLU A 240 -10.75 -12.97 -16.05
N PRO A 241 -10.52 -13.50 -14.83
CA PRO A 241 -9.19 -13.97 -14.44
C PRO A 241 -8.75 -15.10 -15.37
N VAL A 242 -7.50 -15.03 -15.83
CA VAL A 242 -6.94 -16.05 -16.71
C VAL A 242 -6.82 -17.36 -15.94
N ALA A 243 -7.59 -18.36 -16.37
CA ALA A 243 -7.52 -19.72 -15.84
C ALA A 243 -6.36 -20.48 -16.50
N GLY A 244 -5.63 -21.28 -15.72
CA GLY A 244 -4.62 -22.17 -16.27
C GLY A 244 -3.45 -22.51 -15.34
N GLY A 245 -2.94 -23.73 -15.54
CA GLY A 245 -1.60 -24.24 -15.21
C GLY A 245 -0.77 -23.45 -14.20
N ASN A 246 -1.22 -23.43 -12.94
CA ASN A 246 -0.47 -22.88 -11.82
C ASN A 246 -0.13 -21.38 -11.90
N LEU A 247 -0.74 -20.58 -12.79
CA LEU A 247 -0.47 -19.15 -12.94
C LEU A 247 -0.66 -18.38 -11.63
N ALA A 248 -1.88 -18.43 -11.09
CA ALA A 248 -2.22 -17.90 -9.78
C ALA A 248 -1.73 -18.83 -8.67
N ARG A 249 -1.15 -18.24 -7.62
CA ARG A 249 -0.69 -18.93 -6.42
C ARG A 249 -1.12 -18.12 -5.20
N ASP A 250 -1.65 -18.80 -4.20
CA ASP A 250 -2.04 -18.17 -2.93
C ASP A 250 -0.83 -17.42 -2.35
N GLY A 251 -1.06 -16.20 -1.86
CA GLY A 251 0.00 -15.34 -1.32
C GLY A 251 0.72 -14.46 -2.35
N TYR A 252 0.44 -14.59 -3.66
CA TYR A 252 1.17 -13.87 -4.71
C TYR A 252 0.29 -12.95 -5.54
N HIS A 253 0.75 -11.73 -5.74
CA HIS A 253 0.25 -10.79 -6.74
C HIS A 253 0.88 -11.13 -8.10
N LEU A 254 0.05 -11.27 -9.12
CA LEU A 254 0.49 -11.30 -10.52
C LEU A 254 0.55 -9.88 -11.08
N GLY A 255 1.61 -9.56 -11.80
CA GLY A 255 1.84 -8.23 -12.38
C GLY A 255 2.84 -8.24 -13.52
N ASN A 256 3.06 -7.07 -14.11
CA ASN A 256 4.11 -6.81 -15.12
C ASN A 256 4.13 -7.83 -16.27
N LEU A 257 2.96 -8.26 -16.75
CA LEU A 257 2.92 -9.26 -17.80
C LEU A 257 3.34 -8.70 -19.16
N THR A 258 3.84 -9.60 -20.01
CA THR A 258 3.93 -9.43 -21.45
C THR A 258 3.72 -10.78 -22.15
N ILE A 259 3.33 -10.75 -23.42
CA ILE A 259 3.09 -11.96 -24.23
C ILE A 259 3.92 -11.85 -25.52
N SER A 260 4.52 -12.95 -25.94
CA SER A 260 5.29 -13.02 -27.18
C SER A 260 4.44 -12.69 -28.40
N PRO A 261 5.02 -12.17 -29.50
CA PRO A 261 4.26 -11.80 -30.70
C PRO A 261 3.45 -12.95 -31.33
N ASP A 262 3.91 -14.19 -31.18
CA ASP A 262 3.21 -15.40 -31.62
C ASP A 262 2.07 -15.84 -30.68
N GLY A 263 1.93 -15.20 -29.51
CA GLY A 263 0.93 -15.56 -28.50
C GLY A 263 1.25 -16.83 -27.71
N GLU A 264 2.41 -17.45 -27.92
CA GLU A 264 2.71 -18.77 -27.35
C GLU A 264 3.30 -18.71 -25.94
N LYS A 265 3.89 -17.56 -25.54
CA LYS A 265 4.59 -17.44 -24.26
C LYS A 265 4.24 -16.15 -23.53
N MET A 266 3.80 -16.30 -22.28
CA MET A 266 3.58 -15.21 -21.35
C MET A 266 4.77 -15.12 -20.40
N PHE A 267 5.23 -13.91 -20.14
CA PHE A 267 6.15 -13.58 -19.07
C PHE A 267 5.41 -12.70 -18.07
N PHE A 268 5.58 -12.93 -16.78
CA PHE A 268 4.89 -12.16 -15.74
C PHE A 268 5.68 -12.22 -14.44
N THR A 269 5.41 -11.30 -13.51
CA THR A 269 6.00 -11.34 -12.17
C THR A 269 5.03 -11.93 -11.16
N ARG A 270 5.55 -12.77 -10.26
CA ARG A 270 4.89 -13.04 -8.97
C ARG A 270 5.55 -12.21 -7.89
N ALA A 271 4.75 -11.48 -7.15
CA ALA A 271 5.21 -10.60 -6.10
C ALA A 271 4.50 -10.87 -4.79
N THR A 272 5.24 -10.71 -3.69
CA THR A 272 4.67 -10.61 -2.35
C THR A 272 4.77 -9.17 -1.88
N LEU A 273 3.81 -8.73 -1.05
CA LEU A 273 3.81 -7.40 -0.48
C LEU A 273 3.91 -7.48 1.05
N ASN A 274 4.56 -6.48 1.65
CA ASN A 274 4.43 -6.15 3.06
C ASN A 274 3.69 -4.81 3.15
N GLY A 275 2.41 -4.85 3.55
CA GLY A 275 1.49 -3.72 3.35
C GLY A 275 1.40 -3.35 1.86
N ASN A 276 1.65 -2.10 1.53
CA ASN A 276 1.73 -1.62 0.15
C ASN A 276 3.14 -1.67 -0.45
N LYS A 277 4.16 -2.15 0.29
CA LYS A 277 5.54 -2.20 -0.17
C LYS A 277 5.86 -3.55 -0.81
N LEU A 278 6.54 -3.51 -1.95
CA LEU A 278 7.05 -4.71 -2.60
C LEU A 278 8.07 -5.44 -1.69
N ALA A 279 7.81 -6.71 -1.39
CA ALA A 279 8.71 -7.56 -0.62
C ALA A 279 9.56 -8.44 -1.55
N THR A 280 8.93 -9.24 -2.41
CA THR A 280 9.61 -10.00 -3.47
C THR A 280 8.97 -9.75 -4.82
N SER A 281 9.72 -9.92 -5.90
CA SER A 281 9.22 -9.91 -7.27
C SER A 281 10.11 -10.80 -8.13
N GLU A 282 9.56 -11.90 -8.61
CA GLU A 282 10.28 -12.91 -9.39
C GLU A 282 9.64 -13.05 -10.77
N LEU A 283 10.46 -13.24 -11.81
CA LEU A 283 10.01 -13.42 -13.18
C LEU A 283 9.67 -14.89 -13.44
N TYR A 284 8.48 -15.11 -14.00
CA TYR A 284 7.98 -16.41 -14.42
C TYR A 284 7.61 -16.37 -15.90
N SER A 285 7.53 -17.55 -16.50
CA SER A 285 6.95 -17.72 -17.82
C SER A 285 5.95 -18.87 -17.84
N SER A 286 4.91 -18.74 -18.66
CA SER A 286 3.95 -19.80 -18.96
C SER A 286 3.76 -19.91 -20.47
N SER A 287 3.49 -21.12 -20.95
CA SER A 287 3.27 -21.37 -22.38
C SER A 287 1.79 -21.60 -22.64
N MET A 288 1.30 -21.16 -23.80
CA MET A 288 -0.06 -21.43 -24.24
C MET A 288 -0.17 -22.88 -24.70
N GLY A 289 -0.93 -23.69 -23.97
CA GLY A 289 -1.24 -25.08 -24.33
C GLY A 289 -2.68 -25.25 -24.80
N ALA A 290 -3.05 -26.49 -25.14
CA ALA A 290 -4.42 -26.83 -25.56
C ALA A 290 -5.50 -26.50 -24.51
N ASN A 291 -5.12 -26.46 -23.24
CA ASN A 291 -6.00 -26.18 -22.10
C ASN A 291 -5.81 -24.76 -21.52
N GLY A 292 -5.16 -23.86 -22.27
CA GLY A 292 -4.79 -22.52 -21.83
C GLY A 292 -3.35 -22.44 -21.32
N TRP A 293 -3.05 -21.38 -20.57
CA TRP A 293 -1.72 -21.10 -20.05
C TRP A 293 -1.28 -22.15 -19.00
N GLY A 294 -0.09 -22.72 -19.16
CA GLY A 294 0.52 -23.61 -18.17
C GLY A 294 2.01 -23.86 -18.34
#